data_AF-A0A7E5W6S3-F1
#
_entry.id   AF-A0A7E5W6S3-F1
#
_cell.length_a   1.000
_cell.length_b   1.000
_cell.length_c   1.000
_cell.angle_alpha   90.00
_cell.angle_beta   90.00
_cell.angle_gamma   90.00
#
_symmetry.space_group_name_H-M   'P 1'
#
loop_
_entity.id
_entity.type
_entity.pdbx_description
1 polymer ?
#
loop_
_entity_poly.entity_id
_entity_poly.type
_entity_poly.pdbx_seq_one_letter_code
_entity_poly.pdbx_strand_id
1 'polypeptide(L)'
;MKTPIKSEARKLIFNMVNKFDVKNKDNEKIFNEKEQCLVTILEAIGTENIDVNKIEESVKNLKIIHNSERIAASKYMEEISTITGVSLATIKRIKKKVN
;
A
#
# COMPACT_ATOMS: atom_id res chain seq x y z
N MET A 1 4.60 37.56 5.43
CA MET A 1 4.86 36.54 6.48
C MET A 1 3.92 35.35 6.27
N LYS A 2 4.43 34.14 5.96
CA LYS A 2 3.60 32.92 5.97
C LYS A 2 3.47 32.48 7.43
N THR A 3 2.25 32.45 7.95
CA THR A 3 1.98 32.09 9.35
C THR A 3 2.51 30.68 9.66
N PRO A 4 3.28 30.49 10.75
CA PRO A 4 3.90 29.21 11.12
C PRO A 4 2.92 28.03 11.10
N ILE A 5 1.69 28.29 11.56
CA ILE A 5 0.57 27.32 11.63
C ILE A 5 0.21 26.74 10.25
N LYS A 6 0.21 27.56 9.18
CA LYS A 6 -0.11 27.09 7.82
C LYS A 6 0.99 26.19 7.25
N SER A 7 2.24 26.43 7.65
CA SER A 7 3.38 25.59 7.25
C SER A 7 3.34 24.26 7.98
N GLU A 8 3.04 24.28 9.27
CA GLU A 8 2.96 23.07 10.10
C GLU A 8 1.81 22.16 9.68
N ALA A 9 0.61 22.72 9.43
CA ALA A 9 -0.53 21.94 8.93
C ALA A 9 -0.22 21.24 7.59
N ARG A 10 0.51 21.91 6.68
CA ARG A 10 0.95 21.29 5.41
C ARG A 10 1.92 20.15 5.63
N LYS A 11 2.86 20.30 6.58
CA LYS A 11 3.82 19.26 6.95
C LYS A 11 3.12 18.04 7.54
N LEU A 12 2.12 18.26 8.40
CA LEU A 12 1.32 17.18 8.99
C LEU A 12 0.50 16.43 7.93
N ILE A 13 -0.20 17.14 7.03
CA ILE A 13 -0.95 16.52 5.92
C ILE A 13 -0.01 15.73 5.00
N PHE A 14 1.17 16.28 4.71
CA PHE A 14 2.19 15.59 3.92
C PHE A 14 2.66 14.30 4.62
N ASN A 15 2.93 14.35 5.92
CA ASN A 15 3.32 13.16 6.69
C ASN A 15 2.21 12.09 6.66
N MET A 16 0.93 12.49 6.70
CA MET A 16 -0.19 11.55 6.56
C MET A 16 -0.20 10.86 5.18
N VAL A 17 0.02 11.62 4.10
CA VAL A 17 0.14 11.07 2.74
C VAL A 17 1.34 10.11 2.63
N ASN A 18 2.49 10.47 3.19
CA ASN A 18 3.69 9.63 3.14
C ASN A 18 3.57 8.35 3.96
N LYS A 19 2.92 8.38 5.13
CA LYS A 19 2.68 7.17 5.95
C LYS A 19 1.91 6.11 5.16
N PHE A 20 1.04 6.51 4.25
CA PHE A 20 0.34 5.59 3.36
C PHE A 20 1.23 5.03 2.25
N ASP A 21 2.08 5.86 1.64
CA ASP A 21 3.05 5.37 0.66
C ASP A 21 4.04 4.38 1.31
N VAL A 22 4.41 4.57 2.58
CA VAL A 22 5.21 3.61 3.37
C VAL A 22 4.43 2.33 3.67
N LYS A 23 3.19 2.44 4.20
CA LYS A 23 2.36 1.27 4.51
C LYS A 23 2.09 0.38 3.29
N ASN A 24 1.88 0.99 2.11
CA ASN A 24 1.71 0.23 0.88
C ASN A 24 2.98 -0.49 0.44
N LYS A 25 4.15 0.14 0.58
CA LYS A 25 5.44 -0.51 0.30
C LYS A 25 5.71 -1.68 1.24
N ASP A 26 5.40 -1.53 2.53
CA ASP A 26 5.54 -2.62 3.51
C ASP A 26 4.60 -3.78 3.20
N ASN A 27 3.34 -3.50 2.84
CA ASN A 27 2.38 -4.52 2.42
C ASN A 27 2.80 -5.24 1.13
N GLU A 28 3.34 -4.51 0.15
CA GLU A 28 3.88 -5.08 -1.09
C GLU A 28 5.11 -5.96 -0.82
N LYS A 29 5.99 -5.53 0.09
CA LYS A 29 7.14 -6.33 0.53
C LYS A 29 6.69 -7.65 1.19
N ILE A 30 5.76 -7.59 2.13
CA ILE A 30 5.22 -8.78 2.82
C ILE A 30 4.54 -9.71 1.82
N PHE A 31 3.80 -9.17 0.85
CA PHE A 31 3.20 -9.97 -0.21
C PHE A 31 4.27 -10.70 -1.03
N ASN A 32 5.31 -9.99 -1.48
CA ASN A 32 6.39 -10.59 -2.26
C ASN A 32 7.12 -11.70 -1.47
N GLU A 33 7.37 -11.51 -0.18
CA GLU A 33 7.97 -12.55 0.69
C GLU A 33 7.07 -13.79 0.77
N LYS A 34 5.75 -13.61 0.90
CA LYS A 34 4.77 -14.72 0.93
C LYS A 34 4.67 -15.43 -0.43
N GLU A 35 4.64 -14.69 -1.53
CA GLU A 35 4.63 -15.26 -2.88
C GLU A 35 5.91 -16.05 -3.14
N GLN A 36 7.07 -15.48 -2.80
CA GLN A 36 8.36 -16.14 -2.94
C GLN A 36 8.44 -17.44 -2.14
N CYS A 37 7.95 -17.43 -0.89
CA CYS A 37 7.85 -18.65 -0.08
C CYS A 37 7.02 -19.74 -0.77
N LEU A 38 5.83 -19.40 -1.28
CA LEU A 38 4.96 -20.35 -1.98
C LEU A 38 5.59 -20.88 -3.28
N VAL A 39 6.29 -20.02 -4.03
CA VAL A 39 7.02 -20.43 -5.25
C VAL A 39 8.17 -21.37 -4.91
N THR A 40 8.97 -21.06 -3.88
CA THR A 40 10.05 -21.94 -3.42
C THR A 40 9.51 -23.29 -2.93
N ILE A 41 8.35 -23.30 -2.26
CA ILE A 41 7.66 -24.52 -1.88
C ILE A 41 7.24 -25.31 -3.13
N LEU A 42 6.66 -24.68 -4.16
CA LEU A 42 6.33 -25.34 -5.43
C LEU A 42 7.55 -25.97 -6.10
N GLU A 43 8.66 -25.23 -6.17
CA GLU A 43 9.92 -25.69 -6.77
C GLU A 43 10.52 -26.89 -6.01
N ALA A 44 10.51 -26.84 -4.68
CA ALA A 44 10.97 -27.93 -3.82
C ALA A 44 10.04 -29.16 -3.85
N ILE A 45 8.75 -28.94 -4.14
CA ILE A 45 7.74 -30.00 -4.19
C ILE A 45 7.66 -30.65 -5.57
N GLY A 46 8.12 -30.01 -6.65
CA GLY A 46 8.25 -30.68 -7.95
C GLY A 46 9.08 -31.98 -7.90
N THR A 47 9.81 -32.23 -6.81
CA THR A 47 10.57 -33.46 -6.52
C THR A 47 9.88 -34.45 -5.56
N GLU A 48 8.74 -34.12 -4.95
CA GLU A 48 8.01 -34.98 -4.00
C GLU A 48 6.49 -34.98 -4.27
N ASN A 49 5.82 -36.11 -3.99
CA ASN A 49 4.44 -36.40 -4.41
C ASN A 49 3.37 -35.62 -3.59
N ILE A 50 3.38 -34.28 -3.65
CA ILE A 50 2.46 -33.37 -2.95
C ILE A 50 1.54 -32.68 -3.96
N ASP A 51 0.34 -32.31 -3.49
CA ASP A 51 -0.75 -31.72 -4.27
C ASP A 51 -0.46 -30.27 -4.71
N VAL A 52 0.26 -30.13 -5.82
CA VAL A 52 0.64 -28.87 -6.49
C VAL A 52 -0.55 -27.91 -6.67
N ASN A 53 -1.74 -28.44 -6.95
CA ASN A 53 -2.94 -27.63 -7.20
C ASN A 53 -3.33 -26.77 -6.00
N LYS A 54 -3.17 -27.28 -4.76
CA LYS A 54 -3.50 -26.52 -3.54
C LYS A 54 -2.56 -25.34 -3.31
N ILE A 55 -1.30 -25.47 -3.72
CA ILE A 55 -0.32 -24.40 -3.55
C ILE A 55 -0.54 -23.32 -4.62
N GLU A 56 -0.84 -23.70 -5.86
CA GLU A 56 -1.26 -22.74 -6.89
C GLU A 56 -2.52 -21.96 -6.50
N GLU A 57 -3.51 -22.64 -5.93
CA GLU A 57 -4.71 -22.01 -5.40
C GLU A 57 -4.38 -21.04 -4.26
N SER A 58 -3.45 -21.41 -3.37
CA SER A 58 -2.97 -20.54 -2.30
C SER A 58 -2.29 -19.27 -2.83
N VAL A 59 -1.50 -19.37 -3.91
CA VAL A 59 -0.91 -18.19 -4.59
C VAL A 59 -1.99 -17.29 -5.19
N LYS A 60 -3.00 -17.87 -5.84
CA LYS A 60 -4.14 -17.11 -6.39
C LYS A 60 -4.92 -16.38 -5.28
N ASN A 61 -5.21 -17.07 -4.18
CA ASN A 61 -5.88 -16.48 -3.02
C ASN A 61 -5.06 -15.35 -2.39
N LEU A 62 -3.73 -15.50 -2.32
CA LEU A 62 -2.83 -14.46 -1.85
C LEU A 62 -2.94 -13.18 -2.71
N LYS A 63 -3.02 -13.34 -4.04
CA LYS A 63 -3.18 -12.21 -4.98
C LYS A 63 -4.51 -11.49 -4.80
N ILE A 64 -5.59 -12.24 -4.58
CA ILE A 64 -6.92 -11.67 -4.32
C ILE A 64 -6.92 -10.86 -3.02
N ILE A 65 -6.36 -11.42 -1.94
CA ILE A 65 -6.25 -10.73 -0.63
C ILE A 65 -5.38 -9.48 -0.74
N HIS A 66 -4.22 -9.57 -1.41
CA HIS A 66 -3.36 -8.40 -1.58
C HIS A 66 -4.05 -7.27 -2.36
N ASN A 67 -4.81 -7.61 -3.40
CA ASN A 67 -5.56 -6.64 -4.18
C ASN A 67 -6.72 -6.01 -3.39
N SER A 68 -7.36 -6.74 -2.47
CA SER A 68 -8.43 -6.20 -1.63
C SER A 68 -7.92 -5.33 -0.48
N GLU A 69 -6.72 -5.63 0.03
CA GLU A 69 -6.04 -4.83 1.07
C GLU A 69 -5.35 -3.57 0.52
N ARG A 70 -5.08 -3.52 -0.80
CA ARG A 70 -4.64 -2.30 -1.47
C ARG A 70 -5.76 -1.28 -1.50
N ILE A 71 -5.78 -0.40 -0.51
CA ILE A 71 -6.52 0.86 -0.62
C ILE A 71 -5.89 1.65 -1.78
N ALA A 72 -6.69 1.98 -2.79
CA ALA A 72 -6.22 2.81 -3.90
C ALA A 72 -5.73 4.16 -3.36
N ALA A 73 -4.62 4.67 -3.89
CA ALA A 73 -4.07 5.97 -3.47
C ALA A 73 -5.08 7.12 -3.58
N SER A 74 -6.01 7.03 -4.54
CA SER A 74 -7.15 7.94 -4.65
C SER A 74 -8.07 7.88 -3.43
N LYS A 75 -8.48 6.67 -3.03
CA LYS A 75 -9.39 6.43 -1.90
C LYS A 75 -8.81 6.90 -0.58
N TYR A 76 -7.51 6.70 -0.35
CA TYR A 76 -6.86 7.21 0.85
C TYR A 76 -6.73 8.74 0.87
N MET A 77 -6.46 9.38 -0.29
CA MET A 77 -6.48 10.85 -0.36
C MET A 77 -7.88 11.44 -0.12
N GLU A 78 -8.93 10.73 -0.54
CA GLU A 78 -10.32 11.08 -0.24
C GLU A 78 -10.64 10.94 1.26
N GLU A 79 -10.11 9.90 1.93
CA GLU A 79 -10.21 9.75 3.38
C GLU A 79 -9.50 10.90 4.12
N ILE A 80 -8.27 11.26 3.72
CA ILE A 80 -7.58 12.44 4.28
C ILE A 80 -8.42 13.70 4.04
N SER A 81 -8.97 13.88 2.84
CA SER A 81 -9.83 15.04 2.51
C SER A 81 -11.04 15.13 3.43
N THR A 82 -11.67 13.99 3.70
CA THR A 82 -12.85 13.89 4.56
C THR A 82 -12.52 14.20 6.01
N ILE A 83 -11.46 13.59 6.55
CA ILE A 83 -11.09 13.73 7.97
C ILE A 83 -10.54 15.13 8.28
N THR A 84 -9.79 15.72 7.36
CA THR A 84 -9.10 17.02 7.59
C THR A 84 -9.92 18.22 7.12
N GLY A 85 -11.00 18.01 6.35
CA GLY A 85 -11.75 19.08 5.68
C GLY A 85 -10.96 19.82 4.59
N VAL A 86 -9.75 19.35 4.25
CA VAL A 86 -8.90 19.95 3.22
C VAL A 86 -9.25 19.37 1.86
N SER A 87 -9.52 20.23 0.87
CA SER A 87 -9.93 19.76 -0.45
C SER A 87 -8.91 18.80 -1.09
N LEU A 88 -9.43 17.79 -1.79
CA LEU A 88 -8.63 16.80 -2.52
C LEU A 88 -7.60 17.45 -3.49
N ALA A 89 -7.98 18.55 -4.14
CA ALA A 89 -7.09 19.33 -5.02
C ALA A 89 -5.91 19.97 -4.26
N THR A 90 -6.09 20.31 -2.99
CA THR A 90 -5.03 20.84 -2.12
C THR A 90 -4.11 19.73 -1.64
N ILE A 91 -4.65 18.57 -1.25
CA ILE A 91 -3.88 17.37 -0.89
C ILE A 91 -2.99 16.92 -2.06
N LYS A 92 -3.55 16.82 -3.28
CA LYS A 92 -2.79 16.48 -4.50
C LYS A 92 -1.67 17.49 -4.80
N ARG A 93 -1.91 18.79 -4.60
CA ARG A 93 -0.88 19.84 -4.76
C ARG A 93 0.23 19.76 -3.71
N ILE A 94 -0.10 19.37 -2.48
CA ILE A 94 0.89 19.18 -1.41
C ILE A 94 1.80 18.00 -1.75
N LYS A 95 1.25 16.86 -2.23
CA LYS A 95 2.06 15.70 -2.66
C LYS A 95 3.05 16.06 -3.79
N LYS A 96 2.61 16.86 -4.77
CA LYS A 96 3.43 17.22 -5.95
C LYS A 96 4.56 18.22 -5.67
N LYS A 97 4.51 18.99 -4.57
CA LYS A 97 5.46 20.08 -4.30
C LYS A 97 6.79 19.65 -3.64
N VAL A 98 6.93 18.38 -3.27
CA VAL A 98 8.08 17.88 -2.51
C VAL A 98 8.90 16.84 -3.32
N ASN A 99 8.38 16.37 -4.46
CA ASN A 99 9.14 15.65 -5.48
C ASN A 99 9.74 16.65 -6.48
#